data_AF-A0A914C8I1-F1
#
_entry.id   AF-A0A914C8I1-F1
#
_cell.length_a   1.000
_cell.length_b   1.000
_cell.length_c   1.000
_cell.angle_alpha   90.00
_cell.angle_beta   90.00
_cell.angle_gamma   90.00
#
_symmetry.space_group_name_H-M   'P 1'
#
loop_
_entity.id
_entity.type
_entity.pdbx_description
1 polymer ?
#
loop_
_entity_poly.entity_id
_entity_poly.type
_entity_poly.pdbx_seq_one_letter_code
_entity_poly.pdbx_strand_id
1 'polypeptide(L)'
;MSKKNQGPRDTAKDIMLGLEPSGRGPRRPREGTAQPPPPRKSPPPQTVIVQKPDNSAINDLRNQIRQLQSQNAALLSNEQQARKRLEANQEALNRKIANSASGPSQREIDDLRRQLANTENKMMLMNQEVSSVKGTVDRHTGDLMALNNDVKSRPVVDPSKIASSNQQLDLRLRDLHGQLMDMKRTMDNEITERIRANKTQADSIARLQDYIKQQEASKNDILASLSRKNDLDKDRLNDEARRLNEKIQLITNEVSKNMNEREQRLKDDLTQKYNSVQAAIKSQFDARLDYEDEMKKKWEDRFKNQAEQTEDVKAMLHTDRNKNKEKFQKVNEALASLETHLEKGNKKMDQILGSEIQARKLHEKGLLSKVNEVEDKLANYLTGLTKSIDEARAGHNNVKVPSLDVDALRREMEAISADKNKMSMEGLLKLEEKVSKIQNTLNHDVKDLKRKLEELSDSTSTQFSKLKAQVNKLDTVMNEVEQTQDRIRDKVERQIPNDLNELSAKVDNLKQQMMQRIDQEEEERFNAVKELQDAYTTKNGKPSQINDDAKNLKRDVDECKVAIKKLAESITTVKNVLDKKIYDEVKQREQDVNSLTQRINSLYSPGPR
;
A
#
# COMPACT_ATOMS: atom_id res chain seq x y z
N MET A 1 -38.93 47.62 -5.28
CA MET A 1 -39.00 46.23 -5.82
C MET A 1 -37.77 45.46 -5.33
N SER A 2 -37.87 44.14 -5.19
CA SER A 2 -36.82 43.33 -4.52
C SER A 2 -35.65 42.97 -5.44
N LYS A 3 -34.41 43.21 -4.98
CA LYS A 3 -33.19 42.63 -5.59
C LYS A 3 -32.94 41.25 -4.99
N LYS A 4 -33.32 40.18 -5.69
CA LYS A 4 -32.90 38.81 -5.31
C LYS A 4 -31.43 38.62 -5.66
N ASN A 5 -30.60 38.30 -4.66
CA ASN A 5 -29.26 37.77 -4.90
C ASN A 5 -29.37 36.44 -5.66
N GLN A 6 -28.66 36.31 -6.77
CA GLN A 6 -28.41 35.01 -7.39
C GLN A 6 -27.13 34.42 -6.77
N GLY A 7 -27.23 33.21 -6.22
CA GLY A 7 -26.05 32.46 -5.77
C GLY A 7 -25.21 31.95 -6.96
N PRO A 8 -23.99 31.46 -6.70
CA PRO A 8 -23.16 30.85 -7.74
C PRO A 8 -23.88 29.66 -8.39
N ARG A 9 -23.78 29.53 -9.71
CA ARG A 9 -24.30 28.37 -10.44
C ARG A 9 -23.47 27.13 -10.16
N ASP A 10 -24.16 26.02 -9.94
CA ASP A 10 -23.54 24.70 -9.84
C ASP A 10 -23.21 24.16 -11.24
N THR A 11 -21.91 24.12 -11.56
CA THR A 11 -21.41 23.72 -12.87
C THR A 11 -21.73 22.26 -13.20
N ALA A 12 -21.86 21.37 -12.19
CA ALA A 12 -22.28 19.99 -12.44
C ALA A 12 -23.74 19.91 -12.92
N LYS A 13 -24.57 20.86 -12.46
CA LYS A 13 -25.99 20.95 -12.81
C LYS A 13 -26.22 21.60 -14.18
N ASP A 14 -25.42 22.59 -14.56
CA ASP A 14 -25.41 23.15 -15.93
C ASP A 14 -25.03 22.06 -16.97
N ILE A 15 -24.02 21.22 -16.66
CA ILE A 15 -23.55 20.13 -17.55
C ILE A 15 -24.63 19.05 -17.75
N MET A 16 -25.34 18.62 -16.69
CA MET A 16 -26.43 17.64 -16.82
C MET A 16 -27.63 18.15 -17.63
N LEU A 17 -27.75 19.46 -17.84
CA LEU A 17 -28.82 20.10 -18.61
C LEU A 17 -28.38 20.52 -20.03
N GLY A 18 -27.16 20.17 -20.45
CA GLY A 18 -26.64 20.48 -21.79
C GLY A 18 -26.36 21.97 -22.03
N LEU A 19 -26.19 22.77 -20.97
CA LEU A 19 -25.86 24.19 -21.05
C LEU A 19 -24.34 24.40 -21.04
N GLU A 20 -23.87 25.47 -21.69
CA GLU A 20 -22.44 25.80 -21.69
C GLU A 20 -21.93 26.05 -20.25
N PRO A 21 -20.79 25.46 -19.85
CA PRO A 21 -20.31 25.52 -18.47
C PRO A 21 -19.92 26.95 -18.10
N SER A 22 -20.57 27.49 -17.06
CA SER A 22 -20.51 28.89 -16.64
C SER A 22 -19.21 29.30 -15.90
N GLY A 23 -18.05 28.87 -16.40
CA GLY A 23 -16.72 29.15 -15.84
C GLY A 23 -15.80 29.91 -16.81
N ARG A 24 -15.13 30.98 -16.33
CA ARG A 24 -14.08 31.66 -17.10
C ARG A 24 -12.84 30.75 -17.22
N GLY A 25 -12.49 30.37 -18.45
CA GLY A 25 -11.32 29.55 -18.74
C GLY A 25 -9.98 30.19 -18.33
N PRO A 26 -8.88 29.40 -18.32
CA PRO A 26 -7.57 29.85 -17.84
C PRO A 26 -7.06 31.10 -18.56
N ARG A 27 -6.56 32.07 -17.80
CA ARG A 27 -5.87 33.24 -18.37
C ARG A 27 -4.59 32.81 -19.07
N ARG A 28 -4.38 33.28 -20.31
CA ARG A 28 -3.11 33.11 -21.03
C ARG A 28 -1.94 33.71 -20.22
N PRO A 29 -0.71 33.18 -20.36
CA PRO A 29 0.49 33.85 -19.86
C PRO A 29 0.58 35.27 -20.41
N ARG A 30 1.07 36.20 -19.58
CA ARG A 30 1.27 37.60 -19.96
C ARG A 30 2.71 37.77 -20.43
N GLU A 31 2.90 37.96 -21.73
CA GLU A 31 4.20 38.32 -22.29
C GLU A 31 4.68 39.65 -21.66
N GLY A 32 5.89 39.64 -21.13
CA GLY A 32 6.51 40.79 -20.46
C GLY A 32 7.95 40.92 -20.93
N THR A 33 8.21 41.95 -21.73
CA THR A 33 9.55 42.30 -22.20
C THR A 33 10.39 42.89 -21.07
N ALA A 34 11.40 42.15 -20.62
CA ALA A 34 12.32 42.61 -19.59
C ALA A 34 13.39 43.55 -20.19
N GLN A 35 13.40 44.81 -19.78
CA GLN A 35 14.53 45.70 -20.00
C GLN A 35 15.64 45.41 -18.97
N PRO A 36 16.93 45.43 -19.35
CA PRO A 36 18.03 45.21 -18.42
C PRO A 36 18.37 46.48 -17.61
N PRO A 37 18.56 46.39 -16.28
CA PRO A 37 19.09 47.48 -15.47
C PRO A 37 20.63 47.60 -15.57
N PRO A 38 21.22 48.79 -15.35
CA PRO A 38 22.66 49.02 -15.47
C PRO A 38 23.47 48.49 -14.26
N PRO A 39 24.76 48.15 -14.42
CA PRO A 39 25.55 47.47 -13.39
C PRO A 39 26.17 48.42 -12.35
N ARG A 40 26.02 48.12 -11.05
CA ARG A 40 26.84 48.71 -9.97
C ARG A 40 27.14 47.77 -8.80
N LYS A 41 28.46 47.51 -8.64
CA LYS A 41 29.26 47.30 -7.41
C LYS A 41 28.83 46.23 -6.38
N SER A 42 29.83 45.45 -5.97
CA SER A 42 29.75 44.32 -5.03
C SER A 42 29.83 44.72 -3.53
N PRO A 43 28.97 44.12 -2.68
CA PRO A 43 29.17 43.98 -1.23
C PRO A 43 29.85 42.62 -0.85
N PRO A 44 30.22 42.41 0.43
CA PRO A 44 31.00 41.24 0.90
C PRO A 44 30.18 39.93 1.03
N PRO A 45 30.84 38.76 1.15
CA PRO A 45 30.16 37.45 1.09
C PRO A 45 29.30 37.15 2.32
N GLN A 46 28.06 36.73 2.09
CA GLN A 46 27.20 36.11 3.10
C GLN A 46 27.39 34.59 3.12
N THR A 47 27.33 34.00 4.31
CA THR A 47 27.46 32.56 4.52
C THR A 47 26.24 31.80 3.99
N VAL A 48 26.48 30.79 3.14
CA VAL A 48 25.41 29.93 2.61
C VAL A 48 24.93 28.99 3.71
N ILE A 49 23.82 29.36 4.36
CA ILE A 49 23.07 28.43 5.20
C ILE A 49 22.35 27.46 4.27
N VAL A 50 22.83 26.22 4.21
CA VAL A 50 22.16 25.13 3.48
C VAL A 50 20.83 24.84 4.18
N GLN A 51 19.72 25.27 3.56
CA GLN A 51 18.39 24.88 3.99
C GLN A 51 18.25 23.37 3.87
N LYS A 52 17.82 22.71 4.96
CA LYS A 52 17.53 21.27 4.95
C LYS A 52 16.37 21.00 3.99
N PRO A 53 16.38 19.87 3.26
CA PRO A 53 15.27 19.53 2.36
C PRO A 53 13.98 19.40 3.16
N ASP A 54 12.91 19.99 2.63
CA ASP A 54 11.63 20.06 3.33
C ASP A 54 10.92 18.69 3.25
N ASN A 55 10.98 17.94 4.35
CA ASN A 55 10.43 16.59 4.45
C ASN A 55 8.90 16.56 4.28
N SER A 56 8.21 17.70 4.38
CA SER A 56 6.78 17.84 4.08
C SER A 56 6.47 17.41 2.64
N ALA A 57 7.08 18.07 1.65
CA ALA A 57 6.88 17.81 0.23
C ALA A 57 7.24 16.37 -0.18
N ILE A 58 8.24 15.77 0.47
CA ILE A 58 8.61 14.35 0.25
C ILE A 58 7.51 13.40 0.75
N ASN A 59 6.87 13.73 1.87
CA ASN A 59 5.76 12.94 2.41
C ASN A 59 4.48 13.13 1.60
N ASP A 60 4.19 14.35 1.12
CA ASP A 60 3.04 14.61 0.25
C ASP A 60 3.15 13.87 -1.08
N LEU A 61 4.32 13.89 -1.72
CA LEU A 61 4.60 13.10 -2.92
C LEU A 61 4.46 11.59 -2.67
N ARG A 62 4.92 11.08 -1.51
CA ARG A 62 4.73 9.67 -1.12
C ARG A 62 3.25 9.31 -0.93
N ASN A 63 2.46 10.19 -0.33
CA ASN A 63 1.02 10.00 -0.16
C ASN A 63 0.30 10.01 -1.52
N GLN A 64 0.66 10.92 -2.42
CA GLN A 64 0.12 11.00 -3.77
C GLN A 64 0.49 9.76 -4.62
N ILE A 65 1.71 9.24 -4.50
CA ILE A 65 2.12 7.98 -5.14
C ILE A 65 1.31 6.79 -4.62
N ARG A 66 1.10 6.66 -3.30
CA ARG A 66 0.23 5.62 -2.72
C ARG A 66 -1.21 5.72 -3.21
N GLN A 67 -1.74 6.94 -3.34
CA GLN A 67 -3.09 7.18 -3.84
C GLN A 67 -3.22 6.72 -5.31
N LEU A 68 -2.25 7.05 -6.17
CA LEU A 68 -2.20 6.59 -7.57
C LEU A 68 -2.02 5.07 -7.68
N GLN A 69 -1.21 4.45 -6.82
CA GLN A 69 -1.07 2.99 -6.75
C GLN A 69 -2.39 2.32 -6.35
N SER A 70 -3.10 2.85 -5.36
CA SER A 70 -4.42 2.36 -4.95
C SER A 70 -5.48 2.54 -6.06
N GLN A 71 -5.43 3.64 -6.81
CA GLN A 71 -6.33 3.87 -7.95
C GLN A 71 -6.04 2.89 -9.10
N ASN A 72 -4.77 2.65 -9.44
CA ASN A 72 -4.41 1.65 -10.45
C ASN A 72 -4.82 0.23 -10.04
N ALA A 73 -4.67 -0.15 -8.76
CA ALA A 73 -5.13 -1.44 -8.26
C ALA A 73 -6.67 -1.60 -8.39
N ALA A 74 -7.43 -0.55 -8.05
CA ALA A 74 -8.88 -0.54 -8.21
C ALA A 74 -9.32 -0.58 -9.68
N LEU A 75 -8.65 0.17 -10.57
CA LEU A 75 -8.90 0.15 -12.01
C LEU A 75 -8.62 -1.23 -12.62
N LEU A 76 -7.49 -1.87 -12.26
CA LEU A 76 -7.14 -3.21 -12.73
C LEU A 76 -8.15 -4.27 -12.24
N SER A 77 -8.62 -4.16 -11.00
CA SER A 77 -9.67 -5.04 -10.46
C SER A 77 -11.00 -4.85 -11.21
N ASN A 78 -11.38 -3.59 -11.50
CA ASN A 78 -12.58 -3.28 -12.28
C ASN A 78 -12.46 -3.78 -13.73
N GLU A 79 -11.27 -3.68 -14.36
CA GLU A 79 -11.01 -4.21 -15.69
C GLU A 79 -11.15 -5.74 -15.72
N GLN A 80 -10.57 -6.44 -14.73
CA GLN A 80 -10.73 -7.90 -14.61
C GLN A 80 -12.18 -8.32 -14.39
N GLN A 81 -12.96 -7.56 -13.60
CA GLN A 81 -14.39 -7.81 -13.44
C GLN A 81 -15.19 -7.53 -14.73
N ALA A 82 -14.82 -6.49 -15.49
CA ALA A 82 -15.41 -6.18 -16.78
C ALA A 82 -15.13 -7.27 -17.81
N ARG A 83 -13.87 -7.75 -17.91
CA ARG A 83 -13.47 -8.88 -18.75
C ARG A 83 -14.30 -10.14 -18.44
N LYS A 84 -14.41 -10.53 -17.16
CA LYS A 84 -15.24 -11.68 -16.74
C LYS A 84 -16.72 -11.52 -17.10
N ARG A 85 -17.29 -10.31 -17.03
CA ARG A 85 -18.67 -10.05 -17.48
C ARG A 85 -18.81 -10.15 -19.00
N LEU A 86 -17.81 -9.70 -19.75
CA LEU A 86 -17.79 -9.74 -21.21
C LEU A 86 -17.64 -11.18 -21.72
N GLU A 87 -16.74 -11.96 -21.11
CA GLU A 87 -16.56 -13.40 -21.31
C GLU A 87 -17.85 -14.19 -21.00
N ALA A 88 -18.49 -13.95 -19.85
CA ALA A 88 -19.78 -14.57 -19.50
C ALA A 88 -20.91 -14.18 -20.48
N ASN A 89 -20.93 -12.95 -20.97
CA ASN A 89 -21.87 -12.52 -22.02
C ASN A 89 -21.57 -13.18 -23.37
N GLN A 90 -20.30 -13.39 -23.73
CA GLN A 90 -19.89 -14.08 -24.95
C GLN A 90 -20.22 -15.58 -24.89
N GLU A 91 -20.05 -16.22 -23.74
CA GLU A 91 -20.57 -17.56 -23.48
C GLU A 91 -22.09 -17.62 -23.59
N ALA A 92 -22.83 -16.69 -22.98
CA ALA A 92 -24.28 -16.65 -23.05
C ALA A 92 -24.78 -16.43 -24.49
N LEU A 93 -24.06 -15.63 -25.28
CA LEU A 93 -24.33 -15.43 -26.70
C LEU A 93 -24.05 -16.71 -27.51
N ASN A 94 -22.90 -17.36 -27.29
CA ASN A 94 -22.55 -18.62 -27.96
C ASN A 94 -23.54 -19.75 -27.62
N ARG A 95 -23.96 -19.87 -26.35
CA ARG A 95 -25.01 -20.81 -25.91
C ARG A 95 -26.36 -20.50 -26.58
N LYS A 96 -26.72 -19.21 -26.74
CA LYS A 96 -27.91 -18.81 -27.52
C LYS A 96 -27.78 -19.18 -29.00
N ILE A 97 -26.65 -18.92 -29.65
CA ILE A 97 -26.43 -19.24 -31.06
C ILE A 97 -26.50 -20.75 -31.30
N ALA A 98 -25.88 -21.57 -30.45
CA ALA A 98 -25.95 -23.03 -30.52
C ALA A 98 -27.39 -23.56 -30.37
N ASN A 99 -28.16 -23.00 -29.42
CA ASN A 99 -29.56 -23.36 -29.22
C ASN A 99 -30.47 -22.85 -30.36
N SER A 100 -30.18 -21.69 -30.96
CA SER A 100 -30.90 -21.19 -32.14
C SER A 100 -30.67 -22.07 -33.37
N ALA A 101 -29.45 -22.58 -33.56
CA ALA A 101 -29.11 -23.51 -34.65
C ALA A 101 -29.76 -24.91 -34.51
N SER A 102 -30.45 -25.18 -33.40
CA SER A 102 -31.11 -26.46 -33.10
C SER A 102 -32.53 -26.29 -32.52
N GLY A 103 -33.11 -25.08 -32.65
CA GLY A 103 -34.29 -24.63 -31.93
C GLY A 103 -35.66 -24.94 -32.57
N PRO A 104 -36.77 -24.64 -31.86
CA PRO A 104 -38.13 -25.04 -32.26
C PRO A 104 -38.57 -24.59 -33.66
N SER A 105 -38.15 -23.40 -34.10
CA SER A 105 -38.62 -22.81 -35.35
C SER A 105 -38.24 -23.58 -36.61
N GLN A 106 -37.22 -24.44 -36.56
CA GLN A 106 -36.93 -25.37 -37.65
C GLN A 106 -38.07 -26.42 -37.80
N ARG A 107 -38.60 -26.92 -36.68
CA ARG A 107 -39.72 -27.88 -36.65
C ARG A 107 -41.05 -27.22 -37.01
N GLU A 108 -41.27 -25.99 -36.54
CA GLU A 108 -42.46 -25.20 -36.91
C GLU A 108 -42.52 -24.95 -38.43
N ILE A 109 -41.37 -24.70 -39.07
CA ILE A 109 -41.27 -24.56 -40.53
C ILE A 109 -41.57 -25.90 -41.25
N ASP A 110 -41.07 -27.03 -40.76
CA ASP A 110 -41.33 -28.34 -41.37
C ASP A 110 -42.78 -28.83 -41.14
N ASP A 111 -43.40 -28.52 -40.00
CA ASP A 111 -44.83 -28.80 -39.76
C ASP A 111 -45.74 -27.90 -40.62
N LEU A 112 -45.39 -26.62 -40.81
CA LEU A 112 -46.09 -25.74 -41.76
C LEU A 112 -45.98 -26.26 -43.20
N ARG A 113 -44.81 -26.77 -43.61
CA ARG A 113 -44.63 -27.44 -44.91
C ARG A 113 -45.48 -28.70 -45.06
N ARG A 114 -45.59 -29.51 -44.00
CA ARG A 114 -46.48 -30.69 -43.97
C ARG A 114 -47.96 -30.32 -44.05
N GLN A 115 -48.38 -29.22 -43.42
CA GLN A 115 -49.76 -28.73 -43.50
C GLN A 115 -50.09 -28.23 -44.92
N LEU A 116 -49.18 -27.50 -45.56
CA LEU A 116 -49.35 -26.97 -46.91
C LEU A 116 -49.60 -28.09 -47.95
N ALA A 117 -48.77 -29.14 -47.93
CA ALA A 117 -48.92 -30.29 -48.82
C ALA A 117 -50.25 -31.06 -48.61
N ASN A 118 -50.78 -31.07 -47.38
CA ASN A 118 -52.10 -31.66 -47.10
C ASN A 118 -53.26 -30.79 -47.62
N THR A 119 -53.11 -29.46 -47.67
CA THR A 119 -54.12 -28.58 -48.29
C THR A 119 -54.12 -28.67 -49.82
N GLU A 120 -52.97 -28.80 -50.46
CA GLU A 120 -52.87 -28.96 -51.93
C GLU A 120 -53.58 -30.23 -52.42
N ASN A 121 -53.34 -31.38 -51.75
CA ASN A 121 -54.01 -32.64 -52.07
C ASN A 121 -55.55 -32.56 -51.93
N LYS A 122 -56.07 -31.84 -50.92
CA LYS A 122 -57.52 -31.62 -50.77
C LYS A 122 -58.11 -30.72 -51.87
N MET A 123 -57.34 -29.74 -52.34
CA MET A 123 -57.76 -28.84 -53.41
C MET A 123 -57.87 -29.57 -54.76
N MET A 124 -56.96 -30.52 -55.02
CA MET A 124 -57.00 -31.37 -56.22
C MET A 124 -58.25 -32.26 -56.27
N LEU A 125 -58.67 -32.85 -55.14
CA LEU A 125 -59.87 -33.68 -55.03
C LEU A 125 -61.16 -32.90 -55.33
N MET A 126 -61.36 -31.72 -54.72
CA MET A 126 -62.56 -30.89 -54.98
C MET A 126 -62.70 -30.50 -56.45
N ASN A 127 -61.59 -30.26 -57.16
CA ASN A 127 -61.62 -29.90 -58.58
C ASN A 127 -62.13 -31.06 -59.48
N GLN A 128 -61.96 -32.30 -59.02
CA GLN A 128 -62.47 -33.50 -59.68
C GLN A 128 -63.99 -33.67 -59.46
N GLU A 129 -64.49 -33.35 -58.27
CA GLU A 129 -65.92 -33.40 -57.93
C GLU A 129 -66.74 -32.36 -58.74
N VAL A 130 -66.25 -31.12 -58.82
CA VAL A 130 -66.88 -30.04 -59.63
C VAL A 130 -67.05 -30.44 -61.10
N SER A 131 -66.07 -31.17 -61.64
CA SER A 131 -66.09 -31.68 -63.02
C SER A 131 -67.18 -32.74 -63.23
N SER A 132 -67.53 -33.53 -62.20
CA SER A 132 -68.58 -34.54 -62.25
C SER A 132 -69.99 -33.93 -62.25
N VAL A 133 -70.23 -32.93 -61.37
CA VAL A 133 -71.53 -32.26 -61.25
C VAL A 133 -71.99 -31.66 -62.58
N LYS A 134 -71.08 -31.00 -63.31
CA LYS A 134 -71.38 -30.35 -64.59
C LYS A 134 -72.02 -31.32 -65.60
N GLY A 135 -71.46 -32.51 -65.77
CA GLY A 135 -71.95 -33.51 -66.74
C GLY A 135 -73.31 -34.14 -66.42
N THR A 136 -73.91 -33.79 -65.28
CA THR A 136 -75.26 -34.24 -64.88
C THR A 136 -76.34 -33.25 -65.31
N VAL A 137 -76.03 -31.94 -65.32
CA VAL A 137 -76.98 -30.86 -65.63
C VAL A 137 -77.42 -30.89 -67.09
N ASP A 138 -76.48 -31.15 -68.01
CA ASP A 138 -76.73 -31.09 -69.47
C ASP A 138 -77.78 -32.09 -69.98
N ARG A 139 -78.13 -33.14 -69.22
CA ARG A 139 -79.08 -34.18 -69.64
C ARG A 139 -80.55 -33.76 -69.45
N HIS A 140 -80.91 -33.21 -68.29
CA HIS A 140 -82.31 -32.91 -67.95
C HIS A 140 -82.94 -31.82 -68.84
N THR A 141 -82.13 -31.06 -69.58
CA THR A 141 -82.60 -30.04 -70.54
C THR A 141 -83.25 -30.66 -71.79
N GLY A 142 -82.96 -31.93 -72.11
CA GLY A 142 -83.45 -32.58 -73.34
C GLY A 142 -84.92 -33.00 -73.29
N ASP A 143 -85.36 -33.61 -72.19
CA ASP A 143 -86.63 -34.34 -72.12
C ASP A 143 -87.88 -33.42 -72.19
N LEU A 144 -87.73 -32.14 -71.85
CA LEU A 144 -88.84 -31.18 -71.75
C LEU A 144 -89.41 -30.71 -73.09
N MET A 145 -88.77 -30.99 -74.23
CA MET A 145 -89.26 -30.53 -75.55
C MET A 145 -90.31 -31.46 -76.19
N ALA A 146 -90.47 -32.70 -75.71
CA ALA A 146 -91.24 -33.72 -76.43
C ALA A 146 -92.78 -33.64 -76.28
N LEU A 147 -93.31 -33.00 -75.23
CA LEU A 147 -94.69 -33.23 -74.75
C LEU A 147 -95.79 -32.35 -75.40
N ASN A 148 -95.47 -31.51 -76.40
CA ASN A 148 -96.29 -30.31 -76.71
C ASN A 148 -97.24 -30.41 -77.93
N ASN A 149 -97.38 -31.56 -78.60
CA ASN A 149 -97.92 -31.60 -79.99
C ASN A 149 -99.36 -32.13 -80.21
N ASP A 150 -100.01 -32.82 -79.25
CA ASP A 150 -100.85 -33.98 -79.62
C ASP A 150 -102.39 -33.87 -79.44
N VAL A 151 -103.04 -32.68 -79.48
CA VAL A 151 -104.46 -32.52 -79.04
C VAL A 151 -105.37 -31.59 -79.90
N LYS A 152 -105.96 -32.03 -81.04
CA LYS A 152 -107.02 -31.30 -81.83
C LYS A 152 -107.95 -32.17 -82.76
N SER A 153 -109.29 -32.30 -82.53
CA SER A 153 -110.40 -32.78 -83.46
C SER A 153 -111.78 -33.04 -82.73
N ARG A 154 -113.00 -33.43 -83.24
CA ARG A 154 -113.88 -33.27 -84.48
C ARG A 154 -115.40 -33.64 -84.18
N PRO A 155 -116.43 -33.53 -85.09
CA PRO A 155 -117.87 -33.27 -84.73
C PRO A 155 -119.06 -34.25 -85.17
N VAL A 156 -120.16 -33.76 -85.84
CA VAL A 156 -121.66 -34.05 -85.67
C VAL A 156 -122.49 -34.16 -87.03
N VAL A 157 -123.83 -34.55 -87.11
CA VAL A 157 -124.96 -34.10 -88.08
C VAL A 157 -126.31 -34.96 -88.13
N ASP A 158 -127.42 -34.55 -88.86
CA ASP A 158 -128.88 -35.01 -88.82
C ASP A 158 -129.79 -34.85 -90.16
N PRO A 159 -130.98 -35.56 -90.39
CA PRO A 159 -131.86 -35.54 -91.64
C PRO A 159 -133.48 -35.54 -91.54
N SER A 160 -134.29 -35.49 -92.65
CA SER A 160 -135.83 -35.51 -92.68
C SER A 160 -136.61 -35.78 -94.04
N LYS A 161 -137.99 -35.99 -94.06
CA LYS A 161 -139.07 -35.66 -95.11
C LYS A 161 -140.25 -36.69 -95.40
N ILE A 162 -141.51 -36.24 -95.73
CA ILE A 162 -142.66 -37.00 -96.35
C ILE A 162 -143.68 -36.12 -97.17
N ALA A 163 -144.43 -36.71 -98.13
CA ALA A 163 -145.79 -36.35 -98.64
C ALA A 163 -146.53 -37.67 -99.09
N SER A 164 -147.82 -37.82 -99.46
CA SER A 164 -149.04 -36.99 -99.75
C SER A 164 -150.30 -37.64 -99.07
N SER A 165 -151.63 -37.37 -99.23
CA SER A 165 -152.58 -36.71 -100.17
C SER A 165 -152.94 -37.46 -101.48
N ASN A 166 -154.21 -37.61 -101.96
CA ASN A 166 -155.54 -37.21 -101.40
C ASN A 166 -156.72 -38.22 -101.56
N GLN A 167 -156.77 -39.11 -102.57
CA GLN A 167 -157.92 -40.05 -102.71
C GLN A 167 -158.02 -41.12 -101.62
N GLN A 168 -156.97 -41.29 -100.81
CA GLN A 168 -157.02 -42.14 -99.62
C GLN A 168 -157.82 -41.54 -98.45
N LEU A 169 -158.34 -40.31 -98.53
CA LEU A 169 -158.80 -39.56 -97.34
C LEU A 169 -159.92 -40.24 -96.51
N ASP A 170 -160.91 -40.91 -97.11
CA ASP A 170 -161.98 -41.56 -96.33
C ASP A 170 -161.54 -42.90 -95.69
N LEU A 171 -160.67 -43.67 -96.37
CA LEU A 171 -160.00 -44.80 -95.73
C LEU A 171 -159.05 -44.32 -94.63
N ARG A 172 -158.31 -43.22 -94.88
CA ARG A 172 -157.48 -42.54 -93.89
C ARG A 172 -158.29 -41.96 -92.75
N LEU A 173 -159.57 -41.59 -92.87
CA LEU A 173 -160.33 -41.14 -91.70
C LEU A 173 -160.57 -42.29 -90.70
N ARG A 174 -160.67 -43.53 -91.19
CA ARG A 174 -160.75 -44.73 -90.35
C ARG A 174 -159.37 -45.17 -89.85
N ASP A 175 -158.37 -45.16 -90.72
CA ASP A 175 -156.97 -45.46 -90.38
C ASP A 175 -156.35 -44.43 -89.43
N LEU A 176 -156.65 -43.13 -89.56
CA LEU A 176 -156.21 -42.08 -88.66
C LEU A 176 -156.80 -42.23 -87.26
N HIS A 177 -157.98 -42.84 -87.12
CA HIS A 177 -158.52 -43.14 -85.79
C HIS A 177 -157.73 -44.29 -85.12
N GLY A 178 -157.32 -45.30 -85.89
CA GLY A 178 -156.38 -46.32 -85.42
C GLY A 178 -155.00 -45.76 -85.10
N GLN A 179 -154.43 -44.99 -86.04
CA GLN A 179 -153.13 -44.34 -85.88
C GLN A 179 -153.12 -43.30 -84.75
N LEU A 180 -154.24 -42.64 -84.42
CA LEU A 180 -154.34 -41.79 -83.22
C LEU A 180 -154.31 -42.60 -81.93
N MET A 181 -154.92 -43.79 -81.89
CA MET A 181 -154.81 -44.68 -80.73
C MET A 181 -153.39 -45.23 -80.56
N ASP A 182 -152.75 -45.68 -81.65
CA ASP A 182 -151.36 -46.15 -81.60
C ASP A 182 -150.36 -45.02 -81.32
N MET A 183 -150.55 -43.82 -81.90
CA MET A 183 -149.73 -42.64 -81.62
C MET A 183 -149.89 -42.13 -80.19
N LYS A 184 -151.11 -42.22 -79.61
CA LYS A 184 -151.28 -41.98 -78.18
C LYS A 184 -150.47 -43.01 -77.37
N ARG A 185 -150.54 -44.30 -77.75
CA ARG A 185 -149.85 -45.39 -77.06
C ARG A 185 -148.33 -45.29 -77.14
N THR A 186 -147.76 -44.83 -78.26
CA THR A 186 -146.32 -44.54 -78.35
C THR A 186 -145.94 -43.27 -77.57
N MET A 187 -146.79 -42.25 -77.52
CA MET A 187 -146.56 -41.06 -76.70
C MET A 187 -146.58 -41.36 -75.19
N ASP A 188 -147.54 -42.17 -74.72
CA ASP A 188 -147.61 -42.66 -73.33
C ASP A 188 -146.35 -43.50 -72.98
N ASN A 189 -145.84 -44.31 -73.93
CA ASN A 189 -144.58 -45.03 -73.77
C ASN A 189 -143.36 -44.09 -73.72
N GLU A 190 -143.25 -43.10 -74.61
CA GLU A 190 -142.10 -42.17 -74.65
C GLU A 190 -142.03 -41.30 -73.38
N ILE A 191 -143.18 -40.86 -72.86
CA ILE A 191 -143.27 -40.20 -71.55
C ILE A 191 -142.70 -41.11 -70.45
N THR A 192 -143.07 -42.39 -70.47
CA THR A 192 -142.59 -43.39 -69.49
C THR A 192 -141.08 -43.63 -69.60
N GLU A 193 -140.52 -43.67 -70.81
CA GLU A 193 -139.07 -43.81 -71.02
C GLU A 193 -138.29 -42.55 -70.61
N ARG A 194 -138.79 -41.35 -70.92
CA ARG A 194 -138.19 -40.08 -70.47
C ARG A 194 -138.13 -39.99 -68.95
N ILE A 195 -139.17 -40.44 -68.24
CA ILE A 195 -139.19 -40.50 -66.77
C ILE A 195 -138.12 -41.47 -66.24
N ARG A 196 -137.94 -42.64 -66.87
CA ARG A 196 -136.84 -43.57 -66.51
C ARG A 196 -135.47 -42.96 -66.75
N ALA A 197 -135.22 -42.42 -67.94
CA ALA A 197 -133.91 -41.87 -68.31
C ALA A 197 -133.47 -40.73 -67.38
N ASN A 198 -134.38 -39.81 -67.07
CA ASN A 198 -134.12 -38.68 -66.17
C ASN A 198 -133.79 -39.16 -64.74
N LYS A 199 -134.47 -40.21 -64.25
CA LYS A 199 -134.14 -40.82 -62.95
C LYS A 199 -132.73 -41.42 -62.93
N THR A 200 -132.35 -42.19 -63.96
CA THR A 200 -131.00 -42.77 -64.07
C THR A 200 -129.92 -41.67 -64.12
N GLN A 201 -130.21 -40.53 -64.75
CA GLN A 201 -129.30 -39.39 -64.82
C GLN A 201 -129.13 -38.72 -63.44
N ALA A 202 -130.21 -38.55 -62.68
CA ALA A 202 -130.16 -38.03 -61.30
C ALA A 202 -129.36 -38.95 -60.36
N ASP A 203 -129.59 -40.27 -60.43
CA ASP A 203 -128.84 -41.26 -59.63
C ASP A 203 -127.33 -41.26 -59.95
N SER A 204 -126.95 -40.94 -61.19
CA SER A 204 -125.55 -40.79 -61.61
C SER A 204 -124.89 -39.51 -61.05
N ILE A 205 -125.61 -38.38 -61.10
CA ILE A 205 -125.15 -37.10 -60.56
C ILE A 205 -124.91 -37.19 -59.03
N ALA A 206 -125.79 -37.86 -58.30
CA ALA A 206 -125.63 -38.06 -56.85
C ALA A 206 -124.31 -38.78 -56.50
N ARG A 207 -123.97 -39.86 -57.23
CA ARG A 207 -122.72 -40.61 -57.00
C ARG A 207 -121.46 -39.78 -57.25
N LEU A 208 -121.48 -38.91 -58.26
CA LEU A 208 -120.36 -38.00 -58.54
C LEU A 208 -120.18 -36.95 -57.43
N GLN A 209 -121.28 -36.42 -56.88
CA GLN A 209 -121.23 -35.46 -55.77
C GLN A 209 -120.64 -36.08 -54.50
N ASP A 210 -120.98 -37.32 -54.16
CA ASP A 210 -120.44 -37.99 -52.98
C ASP A 210 -118.97 -38.39 -53.14
N TYR A 211 -118.54 -38.79 -54.34
CA TYR A 211 -117.13 -39.07 -54.63
C TYR A 211 -116.24 -37.82 -54.45
N ILE A 212 -116.72 -36.65 -54.90
CA ILE A 212 -116.01 -35.37 -54.72
C ILE A 212 -115.84 -35.04 -53.23
N LYS A 213 -116.92 -35.10 -52.43
CA LYS A 213 -116.85 -34.86 -50.97
C LYS A 213 -115.85 -35.78 -50.27
N GLN A 214 -115.82 -37.05 -50.66
CA GLN A 214 -114.92 -38.03 -50.06
C GLN A 214 -113.44 -37.75 -50.41
N GLN A 215 -113.17 -37.24 -51.61
CA GLN A 215 -111.84 -36.81 -52.02
C GLN A 215 -111.38 -35.51 -51.33
N GLU A 216 -112.29 -34.54 -51.12
CA GLU A 216 -112.00 -33.32 -50.36
C GLU A 216 -111.70 -33.61 -48.89
N ALA A 217 -112.44 -34.51 -48.24
CA ALA A 217 -112.17 -34.95 -46.87
C ALA A 217 -110.76 -35.56 -46.74
N SER A 218 -110.42 -36.51 -47.62
CA SER A 218 -109.09 -37.15 -47.63
C SER A 218 -107.95 -36.14 -47.85
N LYS A 219 -108.13 -35.16 -48.74
CA LYS A 219 -107.15 -34.10 -48.98
C LYS A 219 -106.93 -33.24 -47.73
N ASN A 220 -107.99 -32.90 -47.00
CA ASN A 220 -107.92 -32.08 -45.79
C ASN A 220 -107.23 -32.81 -44.63
N ASP A 221 -107.48 -34.12 -44.45
CA ASP A 221 -106.78 -34.94 -43.46
C ASP A 221 -105.27 -35.02 -43.74
N ILE A 222 -104.87 -35.18 -45.01
CA ILE A 222 -103.45 -35.19 -45.40
C ILE A 222 -102.80 -33.84 -45.07
N LEU A 223 -103.43 -32.71 -45.42
CA LEU A 223 -102.92 -31.37 -45.10
C LEU A 223 -102.80 -31.14 -43.59
N ALA A 224 -103.81 -31.56 -42.81
CA ALA A 224 -103.78 -31.49 -41.35
C ALA A 224 -102.66 -32.33 -40.73
N SER A 225 -102.36 -33.52 -41.30
CA SER A 225 -101.26 -34.37 -40.84
C SER A 225 -99.88 -33.75 -41.11
N LEU A 226 -99.69 -33.13 -42.28
CA LEU A 226 -98.44 -32.47 -42.67
C LEU A 226 -98.14 -31.24 -41.82
N SER A 227 -99.16 -30.43 -41.49
CA SER A 227 -98.98 -29.29 -40.57
C SER A 227 -98.47 -29.75 -39.20
N ARG A 228 -99.17 -30.69 -38.56
CA ARG A 228 -98.78 -31.21 -37.24
C ARG A 228 -97.36 -31.79 -37.23
N LYS A 229 -96.93 -32.43 -38.32
CA LYS A 229 -95.56 -32.94 -38.43
C LYS A 229 -94.54 -31.79 -38.50
N ASN A 230 -94.80 -30.77 -39.31
CA ASN A 230 -93.92 -29.61 -39.45
C ASN A 230 -93.75 -28.86 -38.12
N ASP A 231 -94.82 -28.73 -37.34
CA ASP A 231 -94.77 -28.13 -36.00
C ASP A 231 -93.92 -28.97 -35.03
N LEU A 232 -94.10 -30.30 -35.01
CA LEU A 232 -93.29 -31.22 -34.20
C LEU A 232 -91.79 -31.24 -34.55
N ASP A 233 -91.46 -31.20 -35.85
CA ASP A 233 -90.06 -31.18 -36.29
C ASP A 233 -89.41 -29.80 -36.02
N LYS A 234 -90.18 -28.72 -36.06
CA LYS A 234 -89.74 -27.37 -35.64
C LYS A 234 -89.47 -27.27 -34.14
N ASP A 235 -90.34 -27.83 -33.30
CA ASP A 235 -90.15 -27.82 -31.84
C ASP A 235 -88.92 -28.65 -31.44
N ARG A 236 -88.68 -29.79 -32.09
CA ARG A 236 -87.44 -30.58 -31.92
C ARG A 236 -86.17 -29.78 -32.25
N LEU A 237 -86.19 -29.02 -33.35
CA LEU A 237 -85.07 -28.16 -33.72
C LEU A 237 -84.84 -27.02 -32.71
N ASN A 238 -85.92 -26.46 -32.13
CA ASN A 238 -85.82 -25.47 -31.06
C ASN A 238 -85.20 -26.07 -29.78
N ASP A 239 -85.65 -27.26 -29.36
CA ASP A 239 -85.11 -27.97 -28.19
C ASP A 239 -83.65 -28.38 -28.38
N GLU A 240 -83.26 -28.85 -29.58
CA GLU A 240 -81.86 -29.18 -29.87
C GLU A 240 -80.97 -27.92 -29.93
N ALA A 241 -81.43 -26.85 -30.56
CA ALA A 241 -80.72 -25.56 -30.57
C ALA A 241 -80.55 -25.00 -29.15
N ARG A 242 -81.59 -25.10 -28.31
CA ARG A 242 -81.54 -24.72 -26.89
C ARG A 242 -80.52 -25.58 -26.12
N ARG A 243 -80.58 -26.90 -26.27
CA ARG A 243 -79.67 -27.84 -25.60
C ARG A 243 -78.21 -27.67 -26.05
N LEU A 244 -77.98 -27.30 -27.30
CA LEU A 244 -76.65 -26.94 -27.81
C LEU A 244 -76.17 -25.61 -27.21
N ASN A 245 -77.03 -24.59 -27.11
CA ASN A 245 -76.70 -23.33 -26.45
C ASN A 245 -76.39 -23.50 -24.96
N GLU A 246 -77.17 -24.31 -24.24
CA GLU A 246 -76.92 -24.67 -22.84
C GLU A 246 -75.57 -25.41 -22.67
N LYS A 247 -75.22 -26.34 -23.57
CA LYS A 247 -73.89 -26.97 -23.61
C LYS A 247 -72.76 -25.96 -23.89
N ILE A 248 -72.96 -25.04 -24.84
CA ILE A 248 -71.98 -24.00 -25.17
C ILE A 248 -71.74 -23.11 -23.95
N GLN A 249 -72.79 -22.67 -23.27
CA GLN A 249 -72.66 -21.86 -22.05
C GLN A 249 -71.94 -22.62 -20.91
N LEU A 250 -72.23 -23.90 -20.71
CA LEU A 250 -71.50 -24.73 -19.73
C LEU A 250 -70.00 -24.81 -20.07
N ILE A 251 -69.66 -25.10 -21.33
CA ILE A 251 -68.26 -25.16 -21.79
C ILE A 251 -67.58 -23.79 -21.69
N THR A 252 -68.25 -22.69 -22.04
CA THR A 252 -67.71 -21.32 -21.92
C THR A 252 -67.46 -20.95 -20.44
N ASN A 253 -68.38 -21.31 -19.55
CA ASN A 253 -68.24 -21.07 -18.11
C ASN A 253 -67.11 -21.92 -17.51
N GLU A 254 -66.97 -23.18 -17.93
CA GLU A 254 -65.89 -24.06 -17.50
C GLU A 254 -64.51 -23.62 -18.03
N VAL A 255 -64.42 -23.21 -19.31
CA VAL A 255 -63.19 -22.63 -19.88
C VAL A 255 -62.83 -21.32 -19.19
N SER A 256 -63.78 -20.42 -18.97
CA SER A 256 -63.55 -19.17 -18.22
C SER A 256 -63.10 -19.44 -16.79
N LYS A 257 -63.73 -20.40 -16.09
CA LYS A 257 -63.33 -20.81 -14.74
C LYS A 257 -61.92 -21.39 -14.73
N ASN A 258 -61.61 -22.32 -15.62
CA ASN A 258 -60.28 -22.96 -15.71
C ASN A 258 -59.20 -21.94 -16.11
N MET A 259 -59.52 -20.94 -16.94
CA MET A 259 -58.63 -19.84 -17.27
C MET A 259 -58.38 -18.95 -16.05
N ASN A 260 -59.42 -18.54 -15.33
CA ASN A 260 -59.31 -17.71 -14.13
C ASN A 260 -58.55 -18.45 -13.00
N GLU A 261 -58.81 -19.74 -12.78
CA GLU A 261 -58.05 -20.55 -11.83
C GLU A 261 -56.57 -20.68 -12.23
N ARG A 262 -56.27 -20.85 -13.52
CA ARG A 262 -54.90 -20.89 -14.02
C ARG A 262 -54.19 -19.55 -13.86
N GLU A 263 -54.87 -18.44 -14.16
CA GLU A 263 -54.33 -17.09 -13.99
C GLU A 263 -54.08 -16.79 -12.50
N GLN A 264 -55.00 -17.17 -11.60
CA GLN A 264 -54.81 -17.00 -10.17
C GLN A 264 -53.63 -17.83 -9.66
N ARG A 265 -53.53 -19.12 -10.01
CA ARG A 265 -52.38 -19.97 -9.65
C ARG A 265 -51.05 -19.41 -10.17
N LEU A 266 -51.04 -18.79 -11.35
CA LEU A 266 -49.85 -18.11 -11.90
C LEU A 266 -49.51 -16.81 -11.13
N LYS A 267 -50.52 -16.03 -10.71
CA LYS A 267 -50.33 -14.86 -9.84
C LYS A 267 -49.79 -15.25 -8.47
N ASP A 268 -50.32 -16.33 -7.88
CA ASP A 268 -49.92 -16.85 -6.57
C ASP A 268 -48.48 -17.38 -6.61
N ASP A 269 -48.12 -18.17 -7.64
CA ASP A 269 -46.75 -18.66 -7.88
C ASP A 269 -45.75 -17.51 -8.12
N LEU A 270 -46.12 -16.50 -8.92
CA LEU A 270 -45.30 -15.29 -9.12
C LEU A 270 -45.12 -14.49 -7.83
N THR A 271 -46.16 -14.34 -7.03
CA THR A 271 -46.11 -13.64 -5.74
C THR A 271 -45.28 -14.42 -4.73
N GLN A 272 -45.42 -15.74 -4.67
CA GLN A 272 -44.59 -16.61 -3.82
C GLN A 272 -43.11 -16.53 -4.21
N LYS A 273 -42.79 -16.58 -5.51
CA LYS A 273 -41.43 -16.42 -6.03
C LYS A 273 -40.86 -15.04 -5.75
N TYR A 274 -41.64 -13.97 -5.94
CA TYR A 274 -41.25 -12.60 -5.62
C TYR A 274 -40.91 -12.46 -4.12
N ASN A 275 -41.80 -12.92 -3.24
CA ASN A 275 -41.60 -12.88 -1.79
C ASN A 275 -40.38 -13.72 -1.36
N SER A 276 -40.18 -14.90 -1.96
CA SER A 276 -39.01 -15.75 -1.68
C SER A 276 -37.70 -15.09 -2.12
N VAL A 277 -37.67 -14.42 -3.28
CA VAL A 277 -36.49 -13.68 -3.76
C VAL A 277 -36.24 -12.45 -2.89
N GLN A 278 -37.28 -11.71 -2.50
CA GLN A 278 -37.16 -10.56 -1.60
C GLN A 278 -36.63 -10.96 -0.23
N ALA A 279 -37.10 -12.08 0.34
CA ALA A 279 -36.62 -12.62 1.60
C ALA A 279 -35.15 -13.09 1.50
N ALA A 280 -34.76 -13.77 0.42
CA ALA A 280 -33.38 -14.20 0.20
C ALA A 280 -32.42 -13.01 0.03
N ILE A 281 -32.82 -11.99 -0.74
CA ILE A 281 -32.06 -10.74 -0.90
C ILE A 281 -31.91 -10.03 0.45
N LYS A 282 -33.00 -9.91 1.23
CA LYS A 282 -32.91 -9.28 2.56
C LYS A 282 -31.96 -10.05 3.48
N SER A 283 -32.11 -11.38 3.58
CA SER A 283 -31.22 -12.22 4.39
C SER A 283 -29.76 -12.12 3.96
N GLN A 284 -29.47 -11.91 2.67
CA GLN A 284 -28.11 -11.69 2.16
C GLN A 284 -27.57 -10.30 2.55
N PHE A 285 -28.42 -9.26 2.58
CA PHE A 285 -28.03 -7.94 3.08
C PHE A 285 -27.80 -7.96 4.60
N ASP A 286 -28.72 -8.53 5.37
CA ASP A 286 -28.62 -8.63 6.82
C ASP A 286 -27.33 -9.38 7.23
N ALA A 287 -27.09 -10.58 6.67
CA ALA A 287 -25.87 -11.35 6.93
C ALA A 287 -24.56 -10.69 6.43
N ARG A 288 -24.65 -9.80 5.43
CA ARG A 288 -23.49 -8.99 4.98
C ARG A 288 -23.20 -7.85 5.94
N LEU A 289 -24.23 -7.20 6.50
CA LEU A 289 -24.07 -6.15 7.50
C LEU A 289 -23.45 -6.73 8.78
N ASP A 290 -23.95 -7.88 9.25
CA ASP A 290 -23.37 -8.60 10.41
C ASP A 290 -21.88 -8.90 10.20
N TYR A 291 -21.48 -9.34 8.99
CA TYR A 291 -20.08 -9.60 8.65
C TYR A 291 -19.24 -8.32 8.56
N GLU A 292 -19.78 -7.22 8.01
CA GLU A 292 -19.07 -5.94 7.92
C GLU A 292 -18.87 -5.32 9.31
N ASP A 293 -19.84 -5.41 10.22
CA ASP A 293 -19.70 -4.97 11.62
C ASP A 293 -18.79 -5.90 12.45
N GLU A 294 -18.83 -7.23 12.26
CA GLU A 294 -17.90 -8.14 12.94
C GLU A 294 -16.45 -7.91 12.48
N MET A 295 -16.24 -7.66 11.19
CA MET A 295 -14.93 -7.30 10.64
C MET A 295 -14.46 -5.93 11.15
N LYS A 296 -15.35 -4.93 11.19
CA LYS A 296 -15.05 -3.61 11.76
C LYS A 296 -14.62 -3.71 13.22
N LYS A 297 -15.37 -4.46 14.04
CA LYS A 297 -15.02 -4.73 15.44
C LYS A 297 -13.65 -5.42 15.57
N LYS A 298 -13.38 -6.44 14.75
CA LYS A 298 -12.06 -7.11 14.70
C LYS A 298 -10.91 -6.15 14.33
N TRP A 299 -11.17 -5.11 13.54
CA TRP A 299 -10.19 -4.06 13.26
C TRP A 299 -10.05 -3.08 14.43
N GLU A 300 -11.15 -2.62 15.04
CA GLU A 300 -11.13 -1.73 16.21
C GLU A 300 -10.41 -2.37 17.41
N ASP A 301 -10.69 -3.65 17.71
CA ASP A 301 -9.99 -4.43 18.74
C ASP A 301 -8.47 -4.56 18.44
N ARG A 302 -8.09 -4.78 17.16
CA ARG A 302 -6.68 -4.81 16.75
C ARG A 302 -5.98 -3.47 16.92
N PHE A 303 -6.61 -2.37 16.49
CA PHE A 303 -6.05 -1.03 16.65
C PHE A 303 -5.92 -0.64 18.13
N LYS A 304 -6.89 -1.01 18.96
CA LYS A 304 -6.83 -0.81 20.41
C LYS A 304 -5.64 -1.56 21.03
N ASN A 305 -5.51 -2.86 20.75
CA ASN A 305 -4.40 -3.68 21.27
C ASN A 305 -3.03 -3.17 20.77
N GLN A 306 -2.95 -2.67 19.53
CA GLN A 306 -1.73 -2.07 18.99
C GLN A 306 -1.39 -0.72 19.66
N ALA A 307 -2.39 0.09 20.00
CA ALA A 307 -2.20 1.33 20.75
C ALA A 307 -1.70 1.05 22.18
N GLU A 308 -2.29 0.07 22.87
CA GLU A 308 -1.90 -0.40 24.21
C GLU A 308 -0.44 -0.90 24.22
N GLN A 309 -0.06 -1.77 23.27
CA GLN A 309 1.35 -2.20 23.09
C GLN A 309 2.31 -1.03 22.80
N THR A 310 1.86 0.00 22.08
CA THR A 310 2.66 1.19 21.79
C THR A 310 2.87 2.06 23.04
N GLU A 311 1.86 2.12 23.92
CA GLU A 311 1.94 2.82 25.20
C GLU A 311 2.82 2.07 26.21
N ASP A 312 2.73 0.74 26.29
CA ASP A 312 3.63 -0.10 27.10
C ASP A 312 5.11 0.08 26.71
N VAL A 313 5.43 0.00 25.42
CA VAL A 313 6.80 0.22 24.92
C VAL A 313 7.29 1.62 25.24
N LYS A 314 6.43 2.64 25.14
CA LYS A 314 6.74 4.03 25.50
C LYS A 314 6.98 4.19 27.01
N ALA A 315 6.20 3.52 27.86
CA ALA A 315 6.38 3.50 29.31
C ALA A 315 7.68 2.79 29.71
N MET A 316 8.00 1.66 29.09
CA MET A 316 9.27 0.93 29.30
C MET A 316 10.48 1.79 28.89
N LEU A 317 10.44 2.41 27.71
CA LEU A 317 11.50 3.32 27.24
C LEU A 317 11.69 4.52 28.17
N HIS A 318 10.61 5.10 28.70
CA HIS A 318 10.73 6.21 29.65
C HIS A 318 11.32 5.75 31.00
N THR A 319 10.94 4.56 31.46
CA THR A 319 11.45 3.93 32.69
C THR A 319 12.96 3.66 32.57
N ASP A 320 13.42 3.06 31.47
CA ASP A 320 14.84 2.78 31.28
C ASP A 320 15.67 4.04 31.00
N ARG A 321 15.08 5.08 30.36
CA ARG A 321 15.70 6.40 30.26
C ARG A 321 15.92 7.04 31.64
N ASN A 322 14.99 6.87 32.57
CA ASN A 322 15.13 7.36 33.95
C ASN A 322 16.21 6.57 34.72
N LYS A 323 16.18 5.22 34.69
CA LYS A 323 17.22 4.37 35.29
C LYS A 323 18.62 4.70 34.76
N ASN A 324 18.74 4.94 33.45
CA ASN A 324 20.02 5.29 32.86
C ASN A 324 20.47 6.72 33.25
N LYS A 325 19.55 7.69 33.37
CA LYS A 325 19.85 9.01 33.93
C LYS A 325 20.40 8.92 35.36
N GLU A 326 19.80 8.10 36.22
CA GLU A 326 20.31 7.85 37.58
C GLU A 326 21.71 7.22 37.59
N LYS A 327 21.97 6.25 36.70
CA LYS A 327 23.31 5.66 36.54
C LYS A 327 24.34 6.69 36.11
N PHE A 328 24.05 7.51 35.09
CA PHE A 328 24.94 8.59 34.65
C PHE A 328 25.17 9.63 35.75
N GLN A 329 24.14 9.98 36.53
CA GLN A 329 24.29 10.88 37.66
C GLN A 329 25.23 10.30 38.72
N LYS A 330 25.06 9.03 39.12
CA LYS A 330 25.95 8.34 40.07
C LYS A 330 27.39 8.22 39.57
N VAL A 331 27.60 8.02 38.26
CA VAL A 331 28.94 8.03 37.64
C VAL A 331 29.55 9.43 37.70
N ASN A 332 28.80 10.50 37.41
CA ASN A 332 29.29 11.87 37.50
C ASN A 332 29.61 12.28 38.96
N GLU A 333 28.79 11.87 39.92
CA GLU A 333 29.03 12.06 41.36
C GLU A 333 30.31 11.32 41.82
N ALA A 334 30.53 10.09 41.34
CA ALA A 334 31.75 9.34 41.61
C ALA A 334 32.99 9.97 40.96
N LEU A 335 32.89 10.48 39.72
CA LEU A 335 33.98 11.18 39.03
C LEU A 335 34.36 12.47 39.77
N ALA A 336 33.40 13.32 40.13
CA ALA A 336 33.67 14.53 40.92
C ALA A 336 34.26 14.21 42.31
N SER A 337 33.83 13.10 42.94
CA SER A 337 34.44 12.61 44.17
C SER A 337 35.89 12.11 43.98
N LEU A 338 36.22 11.58 42.80
CA LEU A 338 37.56 11.09 42.48
C LEU A 338 38.50 12.26 42.11
N GLU A 339 38.04 13.22 41.30
CA GLU A 339 38.76 14.47 41.00
C GLU A 339 39.09 15.23 42.29
N THR A 340 38.11 15.45 43.17
CA THR A 340 38.35 16.13 44.45
C THR A 340 39.17 15.30 45.43
N HIS A 341 39.28 13.98 45.27
CA HIS A 341 40.22 13.16 46.05
C HIS A 341 41.65 13.24 45.50
N LEU A 342 41.83 13.24 44.17
CA LEU A 342 43.12 13.46 43.51
C LEU A 342 43.68 14.84 43.84
N GLU A 343 42.88 15.91 43.77
CA GLU A 343 43.34 17.26 44.09
C GLU A 343 43.71 17.42 45.58
N LYS A 344 42.99 16.75 46.49
CA LYS A 344 43.36 16.65 47.91
C LYS A 344 44.63 15.81 48.11
N GLY A 345 44.85 14.79 47.29
CA GLY A 345 46.07 13.98 47.26
C GLY A 345 47.28 14.81 46.85
N ASN A 346 47.20 15.50 45.71
CA ASN A 346 48.25 16.38 45.21
C ASN A 346 48.59 17.48 46.22
N LYS A 347 47.59 18.21 46.75
CA LYS A 347 47.84 19.28 47.75
C LYS A 347 48.51 18.76 49.03
N LYS A 348 48.21 17.53 49.47
CA LYS A 348 48.94 16.88 50.57
C LYS A 348 50.37 16.51 50.18
N MET A 349 50.57 15.98 48.98
CA MET A 349 51.89 15.62 48.46
C MET A 349 52.78 16.84 48.29
N ASP A 350 52.26 17.93 47.73
CA ASP A 350 52.94 19.24 47.62
C ASP A 350 53.30 19.81 49.00
N GLN A 351 52.40 19.72 49.98
CA GLN A 351 52.67 20.15 51.36
C GLN A 351 53.76 19.31 52.03
N ILE A 352 53.72 17.99 51.86
CA ILE A 352 54.73 17.06 52.40
C ILE A 352 56.09 17.33 51.75
N LEU A 353 56.16 17.36 50.40
CA LEU A 353 57.37 17.68 49.64
C LEU A 353 57.93 19.05 50.01
N GLY A 354 57.08 20.08 50.14
CA GLY A 354 57.47 21.41 50.58
C GLY A 354 58.09 21.42 51.98
N SER A 355 57.48 20.68 52.93
CA SER A 355 58.01 20.56 54.30
C SER A 355 59.34 19.80 54.36
N GLU A 356 59.48 18.72 53.57
CA GLU A 356 60.71 17.93 53.45
C GLU A 356 61.84 18.75 52.82
N ILE A 357 61.55 19.52 51.76
CA ILE A 357 62.52 20.44 51.13
C ILE A 357 62.97 21.53 52.11
N GLN A 358 62.06 22.07 52.94
CA GLN A 358 62.41 23.03 53.98
C GLN A 358 63.26 22.40 55.10
N ALA A 359 62.91 21.20 55.55
CA ALA A 359 63.68 20.45 56.55
C ALA A 359 65.10 20.14 56.07
N ARG A 360 65.26 19.64 54.83
CA ARG A 360 66.57 19.41 54.21
C ARG A 360 67.39 20.69 54.08
N LYS A 361 66.79 21.81 53.67
CA LYS A 361 67.49 23.11 53.61
C LYS A 361 67.95 23.61 54.98
N LEU A 362 67.18 23.35 56.03
CA LEU A 362 67.56 23.68 57.42
C LEU A 362 68.71 22.79 57.91
N HIS A 363 68.67 21.48 57.63
CA HIS A 363 69.77 20.56 57.93
C HIS A 363 71.04 20.90 57.14
N GLU A 364 70.92 21.21 55.84
CA GLU A 364 72.03 21.64 54.99
C GLU A 364 72.71 22.90 55.55
N LYS A 365 71.93 23.93 55.91
CA LYS A 365 72.46 25.14 56.56
C LYS A 365 73.14 24.83 57.90
N GLY A 366 72.55 23.96 58.73
CA GLY A 366 73.12 23.57 60.03
C GLY A 366 74.44 22.81 59.91
N LEU A 367 74.57 21.92 58.93
CA LEU A 367 75.80 21.15 58.69
C LEU A 367 76.91 22.02 58.11
N LEU A 368 76.59 22.90 57.17
CA LEU A 368 77.56 23.87 56.65
C LEU A 368 78.02 24.86 57.73
N SER A 369 77.17 25.21 58.71
CA SER A 369 77.58 25.97 59.91
C SER A 369 78.60 25.20 60.74
N LYS A 370 78.30 23.94 61.11
CA LYS A 370 79.23 23.07 61.87
C LYS A 370 80.59 22.95 61.18
N VAL A 371 80.61 22.81 59.85
CA VAL A 371 81.87 22.75 59.08
C VAL A 371 82.64 24.07 59.14
N ASN A 372 81.97 25.23 59.01
CA ASN A 372 82.61 26.53 59.23
C ASN A 372 83.17 26.65 60.66
N GLU A 373 82.42 26.20 61.67
CA GLU A 373 82.85 26.26 63.07
C GLU A 373 84.08 25.38 63.33
N VAL A 374 84.22 24.24 62.63
CA VAL A 374 85.43 23.41 62.67
C VAL A 374 86.59 24.04 61.89
N GLU A 375 86.32 24.63 60.72
CA GLU A 375 87.26 25.42 59.91
C GLU A 375 87.87 26.58 60.73
N ASP A 376 87.02 27.36 61.40
CA ASP A 376 87.41 28.46 62.29
C ASP A 376 88.19 27.97 63.53
N LYS A 377 87.74 26.89 64.19
CA LYS A 377 88.46 26.30 65.35
C LYS A 377 89.87 25.86 64.96
N LEU A 378 90.02 25.24 63.78
CA LEU A 378 91.32 24.81 63.26
C LEU A 378 92.19 26.00 62.87
N ALA A 379 91.68 26.95 62.08
CA ALA A 379 92.44 28.12 61.65
C ALA A 379 92.96 28.95 62.84
N ASN A 380 92.12 29.17 63.87
CA ASN A 380 92.52 29.87 65.09
C ASN A 380 93.58 29.08 65.89
N TYR A 381 93.43 27.76 66.01
CA TYR A 381 94.40 26.92 66.71
C TYR A 381 95.74 26.83 65.99
N LEU A 382 95.74 26.65 64.66
CA LEU A 382 96.92 26.61 63.81
C LEU A 382 97.67 27.95 63.85
N THR A 383 96.94 29.07 63.79
CA THR A 383 97.51 30.42 63.94
C THR A 383 98.19 30.58 65.31
N GLY A 384 97.51 30.19 66.39
CA GLY A 384 98.09 30.23 67.74
C GLY A 384 99.29 29.30 67.95
N LEU A 385 99.27 28.12 67.33
CA LEU A 385 100.37 27.15 67.41
C LEU A 385 101.58 27.61 66.59
N THR A 386 101.35 28.17 65.40
CA THR A 386 102.38 28.81 64.57
C THR A 386 103.07 29.93 65.36
N LYS A 387 102.28 30.83 65.95
CA LYS A 387 102.80 31.92 66.79
C LYS A 387 103.59 31.39 68.00
N SER A 388 103.17 30.27 68.59
CA SER A 388 103.90 29.64 69.70
C SER A 388 105.24 29.03 69.27
N ILE A 389 105.30 28.43 68.07
CA ILE A 389 106.55 27.92 67.49
C ILE A 389 107.50 29.08 67.15
N ASP A 390 106.99 30.17 66.59
CA ASP A 390 107.79 31.33 66.23
C ASP A 390 108.28 32.12 67.48
N GLU A 391 107.48 32.21 68.55
CA GLU A 391 107.91 32.75 69.85
C GLU A 391 108.97 31.87 70.53
N ALA A 392 108.87 30.54 70.40
CA ALA A 392 109.88 29.62 70.90
C ALA A 392 111.20 29.76 70.09
N ARG A 393 111.10 29.95 68.77
CA ARG A 393 112.24 30.25 67.87
C ARG A 393 112.94 31.57 68.21
N ALA A 394 112.20 32.56 68.70
CA ALA A 394 112.75 33.81 69.22
C ALA A 394 113.40 33.68 70.61
N GLY A 395 113.43 32.48 71.20
CA GLY A 395 114.09 32.23 72.50
C GLY A 395 113.25 32.61 73.73
N HIS A 396 111.94 32.83 73.59
CA HIS A 396 111.09 33.13 74.74
C HIS A 396 110.83 31.88 75.60
N ASN A 397 111.28 31.91 76.86
CA ASN A 397 111.15 30.74 77.76
C ASN A 397 109.70 30.46 78.23
N ASN A 398 108.80 31.45 78.14
CA ASN A 398 107.43 31.38 78.70
C ASN A 398 106.32 31.45 77.64
N VAL A 399 106.47 30.73 76.53
CA VAL A 399 105.45 30.63 75.46
C VAL A 399 104.16 29.99 75.99
N LYS A 400 103.01 30.60 75.66
CA LYS A 400 101.68 30.07 75.95
C LYS A 400 101.20 29.15 74.81
N VAL A 401 101.66 27.90 74.84
CA VAL A 401 101.23 26.85 73.91
C VAL A 401 99.70 26.66 73.99
N PRO A 402 98.94 26.78 72.88
CA PRO A 402 97.49 26.54 72.87
C PRO A 402 97.17 25.05 73.02
N SER A 403 95.92 24.75 73.36
CA SER A 403 95.40 23.40 73.53
C SER A 403 94.15 23.17 72.67
N LEU A 404 94.18 22.16 71.79
CA LEU A 404 93.01 21.69 71.06
C LEU A 404 92.30 20.57 71.82
N ASP A 405 90.98 20.66 71.95
CA ASP A 405 90.12 19.53 72.33
C ASP A 405 89.85 18.69 71.07
N VAL A 406 90.69 17.67 70.89
CA VAL A 406 90.60 16.72 69.77
C VAL A 406 89.31 15.91 69.86
N ASP A 407 88.82 15.59 71.06
CA ASP A 407 87.61 14.79 71.23
C ASP A 407 86.34 15.59 70.90
N ALA A 408 86.31 16.90 71.18
CA ALA A 408 85.23 17.78 70.74
C ALA A 408 85.19 17.90 69.22
N LEU A 409 86.32 18.16 68.58
CA LEU A 409 86.40 18.28 67.12
C LEU A 409 86.09 16.94 66.42
N ARG A 410 86.52 15.82 67.00
CA ARG A 410 86.15 14.47 66.56
C ARG A 410 84.63 14.25 66.63
N ARG A 411 83.98 14.58 67.75
CA ARG A 411 82.52 14.49 67.90
C ARG A 411 81.78 15.37 66.88
N GLU A 412 82.32 16.54 66.55
CA GLU A 412 81.74 17.42 65.53
C GLU A 412 81.86 16.83 64.12
N MET A 413 83.04 16.32 63.74
CA MET A 413 83.26 15.64 62.44
C MET A 413 82.46 14.34 62.30
N GLU A 414 82.39 13.52 63.36
CA GLU A 414 81.55 12.32 63.37
C GLU A 414 80.06 12.65 63.24
N ALA A 415 79.58 13.71 63.91
CA ALA A 415 78.21 14.20 63.76
C ALA A 415 77.93 14.70 62.34
N ILE A 416 78.88 15.40 61.70
CA ILE A 416 78.78 15.79 60.28
C ILE A 416 78.68 14.54 59.39
N SER A 417 79.51 13.53 59.63
CA SER A 417 79.52 12.27 58.87
C SER A 417 78.26 11.42 59.05
N ALA A 418 77.61 11.48 60.23
CA ALA A 418 76.36 10.80 60.51
C ALA A 418 75.15 11.53 59.88
N ASP A 419 75.09 12.86 60.02
CA ASP A 419 73.98 13.68 59.52
C ASP A 419 73.99 13.89 58.00
N LYS A 420 75.09 13.58 57.28
CA LYS A 420 75.24 13.72 55.82
C LYS A 420 74.03 13.22 55.01
N ASN A 421 73.39 12.13 55.47
CA ASN A 421 72.24 11.50 54.81
C ASN A 421 70.97 12.39 54.79
N LYS A 422 70.96 13.52 55.51
CA LYS A 422 69.86 14.50 55.58
C LYS A 422 70.03 15.69 54.62
N MET A 423 71.16 15.78 53.91
CA MET A 423 71.46 16.88 52.98
C MET A 423 70.90 16.63 51.57
N SER A 424 70.82 17.70 50.76
CA SER A 424 70.64 17.57 49.32
C SER A 424 71.95 17.12 48.64
N MET A 425 71.90 16.64 47.39
CA MET A 425 73.11 16.32 46.63
C MET A 425 74.00 17.56 46.41
N GLU A 426 73.38 18.71 46.14
CA GLU A 426 74.06 20.00 46.01
C GLU A 426 74.74 20.41 47.34
N GLY A 427 74.06 20.18 48.46
CA GLY A 427 74.60 20.39 49.81
C GLY A 427 75.75 19.43 50.14
N LEU A 428 75.65 18.15 49.76
CA LEU A 428 76.73 17.17 49.93
C LEU A 428 77.98 17.52 49.11
N LEU A 429 77.81 18.03 47.89
CA LEU A 429 78.93 18.51 47.07
C LEU A 429 79.63 19.71 47.71
N LYS A 430 78.88 20.68 48.25
CA LYS A 430 79.44 21.82 49.02
C LYS A 430 80.09 21.38 50.33
N LEU A 431 79.56 20.32 50.96
CA LEU A 431 80.11 19.74 52.18
C LEU A 431 81.46 19.07 51.89
N GLU A 432 81.53 18.25 50.84
CA GLU A 432 82.76 17.64 50.36
C GLU A 432 83.80 18.71 50.02
N GLU A 433 83.42 19.72 49.22
CA GLU A 433 84.31 20.81 48.82
C GLU A 433 84.92 21.54 50.04
N LYS A 434 84.13 21.77 51.10
CA LYS A 434 84.62 22.40 52.34
C LYS A 434 85.49 21.47 53.18
N VAL A 435 85.07 20.22 53.42
CA VAL A 435 85.87 19.28 54.20
C VAL A 435 87.18 18.97 53.47
N SER A 436 87.17 18.89 52.15
CA SER A 436 88.34 18.77 51.27
C SER A 436 89.27 19.98 51.40
N LYS A 437 88.76 21.22 51.42
CA LYS A 437 89.58 22.42 51.70
C LYS A 437 90.22 22.36 53.09
N ILE A 438 89.45 22.03 54.13
CA ILE A 438 89.99 21.86 55.48
C ILE A 438 91.08 20.77 55.50
N GLN A 439 90.85 19.63 54.85
CA GLN A 439 91.81 18.52 54.78
C GLN A 439 93.12 18.93 54.09
N ASN A 440 93.04 19.69 53.00
CA ASN A 440 94.20 20.19 52.24
C ASN A 440 94.98 21.28 52.99
N THR A 441 94.29 22.28 53.57
CA THR A 441 94.93 23.33 54.37
C THR A 441 95.60 22.73 55.62
N LEU A 442 94.89 21.87 56.35
CA LEU A 442 95.46 21.17 57.52
C LEU A 442 96.67 20.31 57.14
N ASN A 443 96.62 19.61 56.00
CA ASN A 443 97.76 18.84 55.47
C ASN A 443 98.99 19.73 55.19
N HIS A 444 98.79 20.95 54.68
CA HIS A 444 99.87 21.88 54.40
C HIS A 444 100.43 22.45 55.71
N ASP A 445 99.58 22.98 56.58
CA ASP A 445 99.97 23.62 57.82
C ASP A 445 100.65 22.64 58.78
N VAL A 446 100.19 21.39 58.88
CA VAL A 446 100.86 20.36 59.71
C VAL A 446 102.26 20.04 59.18
N LYS A 447 102.49 20.01 57.86
CA LYS A 447 103.82 19.78 57.27
C LYS A 447 104.75 20.96 57.52
N ASP A 448 104.27 22.18 57.37
CA ASP A 448 105.05 23.39 57.62
C ASP A 448 105.34 23.61 59.12
N LEU A 449 104.39 23.30 60.00
CA LEU A 449 104.60 23.27 61.46
C LEU A 449 105.62 22.19 61.86
N LYS A 450 105.58 21.00 61.25
CA LYS A 450 106.59 19.95 61.47
C LYS A 450 107.98 20.39 61.04
N ARG A 451 108.13 20.99 59.85
CA ARG A 451 109.41 21.57 59.39
C ARG A 451 109.94 22.64 60.35
N LYS A 452 109.10 23.63 60.73
CA LYS A 452 109.47 24.66 61.71
C LYS A 452 109.86 24.08 63.07
N LEU A 453 109.31 22.92 63.45
CA LEU A 453 109.63 22.23 64.70
C LEU A 453 110.92 21.39 64.58
N GLU A 454 111.22 20.80 63.43
CA GLU A 454 112.51 20.14 63.18
C GLU A 454 113.66 21.17 63.19
N GLU A 455 113.44 22.37 62.66
CA GLU A 455 114.35 23.53 62.80
C GLU A 455 114.58 24.00 64.25
N LEU A 456 113.84 23.47 65.23
CA LEU A 456 113.98 23.77 66.67
C LEU A 456 114.59 22.61 67.48
N SER A 457 114.93 21.48 66.88
CA SER A 457 115.21 20.24 67.64
C SER A 457 116.46 20.29 68.52
N ASP A 458 117.40 21.19 68.26
CA ASP A 458 118.59 21.41 69.10
C ASP A 458 118.24 22.03 70.47
N SER A 459 117.05 22.65 70.60
CA SER A 459 116.59 23.28 71.83
C SER A 459 115.96 22.27 72.78
N THR A 460 116.73 21.76 73.74
CA THR A 460 116.33 20.74 74.74
C THR A 460 115.36 21.28 75.83
N SER A 461 114.35 22.05 75.44
CA SER A 461 113.39 22.68 76.35
C SER A 461 112.15 21.81 76.60
N THR A 462 111.57 21.93 77.78
CA THR A 462 110.25 21.32 78.09
C THR A 462 109.11 21.94 77.29
N GLN A 463 109.29 23.13 76.71
CA GLN A 463 108.31 23.76 75.81
C GLN A 463 108.32 23.07 74.43
N PHE A 464 109.49 22.73 73.90
CA PHE A 464 109.63 21.98 72.65
C PHE A 464 108.86 20.65 72.68
N SER A 465 108.98 19.91 73.78
CA SER A 465 108.24 18.65 73.99
C SER A 465 106.72 18.84 73.99
N LYS A 466 106.22 19.95 74.55
CA LYS A 466 104.78 20.29 74.53
C LYS A 466 104.30 20.67 73.12
N LEU A 467 105.08 21.49 72.40
CA LEU A 467 104.77 21.84 71.00
C LEU A 467 104.73 20.59 70.12
N LYS A 468 105.69 19.68 70.27
CA LYS A 468 105.71 18.38 69.56
C LYS A 468 104.48 17.53 69.88
N ALA A 469 104.08 17.44 71.15
CA ALA A 469 102.85 16.73 71.53
C ALA A 469 101.57 17.36 70.94
N GLN A 470 101.52 18.68 70.79
CA GLN A 470 100.38 19.38 70.18
C GLN A 470 100.35 19.25 68.64
N VAL A 471 101.52 19.23 67.97
CA VAL A 471 101.62 18.94 66.53
C VAL A 471 101.22 17.49 66.23
N ASN A 472 101.65 16.52 67.05
CA ASN A 472 101.24 15.12 66.90
C ASN A 472 99.73 14.89 67.12
N LYS A 473 99.04 15.75 67.88
CA LYS A 473 97.57 15.73 67.99
C LYS A 473 96.88 16.18 66.70
N LEU A 474 97.50 17.05 65.90
CA LEU A 474 96.95 17.44 64.61
C LEU A 474 96.96 16.28 63.61
N ASP A 475 97.89 15.32 63.70
CA ASP A 475 97.82 14.09 62.89
C ASP A 475 96.58 13.26 63.24
N THR A 476 96.18 13.21 64.51
CA THR A 476 94.94 12.53 64.93
C THR A 476 93.72 13.24 64.34
N VAL A 477 93.69 14.57 64.36
CA VAL A 477 92.62 15.36 63.74
C VAL A 477 92.58 15.18 62.23
N MET A 478 93.74 15.23 61.56
CA MET A 478 93.88 15.05 60.11
C MET A 478 93.26 13.72 59.65
N ASN A 479 93.53 12.63 60.38
CA ASN A 479 92.93 11.31 60.11
C ASN A 479 91.40 11.28 60.29
N GLU A 480 90.83 12.08 61.20
CA GLU A 480 89.38 12.15 61.42
C GLU A 480 88.68 13.08 60.40
N VAL A 481 89.37 14.14 59.93
CA VAL A 481 88.93 14.96 58.77
C VAL A 481 88.92 14.11 57.50
N GLU A 482 90.00 13.38 57.23
CA GLU A 482 90.16 12.50 56.07
C GLU A 482 89.10 11.37 56.06
N GLN A 483 88.94 10.65 57.17
CA GLN A 483 87.84 9.67 57.30
C GLN A 483 86.46 10.30 57.10
N THR A 484 86.25 11.54 57.55
CA THR A 484 84.97 12.23 57.37
C THR A 484 84.74 12.59 55.90
N GLN A 485 85.78 13.05 55.19
CA GLN A 485 85.75 13.29 53.75
C GLN A 485 85.48 12.01 52.97
N ASP A 486 86.22 10.91 53.20
CA ASP A 486 86.00 9.62 52.53
C ASP A 486 84.57 9.11 52.72
N ARG A 487 84.04 9.23 53.94
CA ARG A 487 82.64 8.87 54.25
C ARG A 487 81.62 9.76 53.53
N ILE A 488 81.93 11.01 53.21
CA ILE A 488 81.07 11.90 52.41
C ILE A 488 81.23 11.57 50.91
N ARG A 489 82.46 11.42 50.45
CA ARG A 489 82.86 11.11 49.09
C ARG A 489 82.26 9.80 48.59
N ASP A 490 82.33 8.72 49.38
CA ASP A 490 81.72 7.42 49.03
C ASP A 490 80.19 7.51 48.87
N LYS A 491 79.53 8.37 49.68
CA LYS A 491 78.09 8.66 49.53
C LYS A 491 77.80 9.40 48.22
N VAL A 492 78.64 10.36 47.83
CA VAL A 492 78.50 11.19 46.62
C VAL A 492 78.87 10.44 45.34
N GLU A 493 80.03 9.80 45.29
CA GLU A 493 80.61 9.19 44.08
C GLU A 493 80.12 7.76 43.81
N ARG A 494 79.76 6.99 44.86
CA ARG A 494 79.32 5.59 44.69
C ARG A 494 77.88 5.36 45.08
N GLN A 495 77.50 5.69 46.31
CA GLN A 495 76.20 5.25 46.80
C GLN A 495 75.05 5.99 46.11
N ILE A 496 75.09 7.33 45.98
CA ILE A 496 74.01 8.07 45.30
C ILE A 496 73.81 7.65 43.84
N PRO A 497 74.85 7.47 42.99
CA PRO A 497 74.69 6.91 41.66
C PRO A 497 74.08 5.50 41.63
N ASN A 498 74.45 4.63 42.57
CA ASN A 498 73.87 3.28 42.69
C ASN A 498 72.40 3.33 43.14
N ASP A 499 72.10 4.10 44.20
CA ASP A 499 70.75 4.36 44.72
C ASP A 499 69.84 4.90 43.58
N LEU A 500 70.38 5.80 42.73
CA LEU A 500 69.68 6.41 41.59
C LEU A 500 69.45 5.40 40.44
N ASN A 501 70.45 4.58 40.10
CA ASN A 501 70.32 3.56 39.07
C ASN A 501 69.31 2.47 39.47
N GLU A 502 69.31 2.04 40.74
CA GLU A 502 68.31 1.11 41.27
C GLU A 502 66.90 1.74 41.27
N LEU A 503 66.79 3.03 41.61
CA LEU A 503 65.53 3.76 41.54
C LEU A 503 65.03 3.91 40.08
N SER A 504 65.92 4.19 39.11
CA SER A 504 65.56 4.24 37.69
C SER A 504 65.06 2.88 37.21
N ALA A 505 65.78 1.79 37.51
CA ALA A 505 65.35 0.44 37.15
C ALA A 505 63.99 0.06 37.78
N LYS A 506 63.72 0.51 39.01
CA LYS A 506 62.40 0.36 39.65
C LYS A 506 61.32 1.20 38.98
N VAL A 507 61.62 2.44 38.57
CA VAL A 507 60.69 3.31 37.84
C VAL A 507 60.37 2.77 36.45
N ASP A 508 61.37 2.28 35.71
CA ASP A 508 61.17 1.67 34.39
C ASP A 508 60.38 0.35 34.49
N ASN A 509 60.63 -0.46 35.52
CA ASN A 509 59.81 -1.65 35.81
C ASN A 509 58.37 -1.27 36.18
N LEU A 510 58.15 -0.28 37.04
CA LEU A 510 56.81 0.20 37.39
C LEU A 510 56.07 0.77 36.16
N LYS A 511 56.76 1.51 35.31
CA LYS A 511 56.26 2.03 34.04
C LYS A 511 55.90 0.91 33.07
N GLN A 512 56.73 -0.14 32.98
CA GLN A 512 56.43 -1.33 32.17
C GLN A 512 55.19 -2.08 32.69
N GLN A 513 55.06 -2.24 34.02
CA GLN A 513 53.85 -2.81 34.63
C GLN A 513 52.62 -1.93 34.37
N MET A 514 52.75 -0.60 34.44
CA MET A 514 51.64 0.31 34.11
C MET A 514 51.23 0.22 32.64
N MET A 515 52.18 0.16 31.70
CA MET A 515 51.88 -0.04 30.27
C MET A 515 51.18 -1.40 30.07
N GLN A 516 51.72 -2.49 30.60
CA GLN A 516 51.08 -3.82 30.52
C GLN A 516 49.65 -3.84 31.08
N ARG A 517 49.38 -3.10 32.16
CA ARG A 517 48.02 -2.99 32.71
C ARG A 517 47.09 -2.09 31.89
N ILE A 518 47.62 -1.08 31.20
CA ILE A 518 46.85 -0.28 30.22
C ILE A 518 46.53 -1.15 29.01
N ASP A 519 47.53 -1.84 28.45
CA ASP A 519 47.36 -2.75 27.31
C ASP A 519 46.29 -3.83 27.62
N GLN A 520 46.33 -4.41 28.83
CA GLN A 520 45.32 -5.36 29.32
C GLN A 520 43.93 -4.73 29.49
N GLU A 521 43.82 -3.53 30.09
CA GLU A 521 42.51 -2.88 30.25
C GLU A 521 41.92 -2.44 28.89
N GLU A 522 42.76 -2.05 27.92
CA GLU A 522 42.33 -1.78 26.55
C GLU A 522 41.88 -3.05 25.82
N GLU A 523 42.56 -4.19 25.98
CA GLU A 523 42.12 -5.48 25.44
C GLU A 523 40.81 -5.98 26.11
N GLU A 524 40.69 -5.89 27.44
CA GLU A 524 39.45 -6.22 28.15
C GLU A 524 38.28 -5.32 27.71
N ARG A 525 38.50 -4.00 27.60
CA ARG A 525 37.48 -3.06 27.08
C ARG A 525 37.12 -3.34 25.63
N PHE A 526 38.09 -3.66 24.77
CA PHE A 526 37.83 -4.03 23.38
C PHE A 526 36.99 -5.31 23.29
N ASN A 527 37.34 -6.34 24.07
CA ASN A 527 36.57 -7.58 24.13
C ASN A 527 35.16 -7.37 24.71
N ALA A 528 35.00 -6.54 25.74
CA ALA A 528 33.68 -6.20 26.30
C ALA A 528 32.81 -5.38 25.31
N VAL A 529 33.40 -4.44 24.56
CA VAL A 529 32.71 -3.71 23.49
C VAL A 529 32.28 -4.65 22.37
N LYS A 530 33.16 -5.60 21.99
CA LYS A 530 32.87 -6.63 21.00
C LYS A 530 31.76 -7.58 21.47
N GLU A 531 31.79 -8.06 22.72
CA GLU A 531 30.73 -8.89 23.29
C GLU A 531 29.40 -8.14 23.36
N LEU A 532 29.40 -6.86 23.74
CA LEU A 532 28.20 -6.01 23.69
C LEU A 532 27.68 -5.81 22.26
N GLN A 533 28.56 -5.70 21.27
CA GLN A 533 28.21 -5.59 19.85
C GLN A 533 27.65 -6.92 19.31
N ASP A 534 28.26 -8.05 19.62
CA ASP A 534 27.79 -9.39 19.26
C ASP A 534 26.46 -9.71 19.98
N ALA A 535 26.30 -9.32 21.24
CA ALA A 535 25.06 -9.46 22.00
C ALA A 535 23.94 -8.53 21.47
N TYR A 536 24.25 -7.31 21.02
CA TYR A 536 23.30 -6.43 20.34
C TYR A 536 22.86 -7.01 18.99
N THR A 537 23.82 -7.52 18.20
CA THR A 537 23.55 -8.18 16.92
C THR A 537 22.74 -9.46 17.12
N THR A 538 22.98 -10.20 18.22
CA THR A 538 22.25 -11.44 18.57
C THR A 538 20.85 -11.16 19.14
N LYS A 539 20.67 -10.12 19.96
CA LYS A 539 19.34 -9.72 20.47
C LYS A 539 18.44 -9.16 19.37
N ASN A 540 19.00 -8.41 18.43
CA ASN A 540 18.31 -8.01 17.19
C ASN A 540 18.32 -9.12 16.11
N GLY A 541 18.85 -10.30 16.44
CA GLY A 541 19.21 -11.37 15.50
C GLY A 541 18.52 -12.71 15.75
N LYS A 542 17.35 -12.75 16.40
CA LYS A 542 16.50 -13.96 16.45
C LYS A 542 15.18 -13.80 15.68
N PRO A 543 14.73 -14.82 14.91
CA PRO A 543 13.93 -14.54 13.71
C PRO A 543 12.61 -15.32 13.61
N SER A 544 11.52 -14.64 13.24
CA SER A 544 10.31 -15.31 12.69
C SER A 544 9.44 -14.42 11.79
N GLN A 545 9.57 -13.09 11.82
CA GLN A 545 8.85 -12.20 10.88
C GLN A 545 9.76 -11.16 10.19
N ILE A 546 10.74 -10.58 10.90
CA ILE A 546 11.63 -9.54 10.35
C ILE A 546 12.59 -10.07 9.26
N ASN A 547 12.78 -11.39 9.15
CA ASN A 547 13.79 -11.97 8.23
C ASN A 547 13.39 -11.84 6.75
N ASP A 548 12.10 -11.83 6.44
CA ASP A 548 11.65 -11.61 5.06
C ASP A 548 11.66 -10.10 4.73
N ASP A 549 11.22 -9.24 5.65
CA ASP A 549 11.36 -7.78 5.49
C ASP A 549 12.82 -7.33 5.34
N ALA A 550 13.77 -7.93 6.08
CA ALA A 550 15.19 -7.60 5.96
C ALA A 550 15.82 -8.11 4.66
N LYS A 551 15.38 -9.27 4.15
CA LYS A 551 15.78 -9.77 2.81
C LYS A 551 15.17 -8.94 1.69
N ASN A 552 13.90 -8.55 1.82
CA ASN A 552 13.21 -7.65 0.91
C ASN A 552 13.90 -6.30 0.91
N LEU A 553 14.19 -5.69 2.07
CA LEU A 553 14.90 -4.41 2.13
C LEU A 553 16.32 -4.49 1.54
N LYS A 554 17.03 -5.61 1.73
CA LYS A 554 18.35 -5.82 1.10
C LYS A 554 18.21 -5.97 -0.42
N ARG A 555 17.20 -6.70 -0.89
CA ARG A 555 16.87 -6.86 -2.30
C ARG A 555 16.46 -5.52 -2.93
N ASP A 556 15.60 -4.75 -2.28
CA ASP A 556 15.17 -3.41 -2.69
C ASP A 556 16.37 -2.45 -2.75
N VAL A 557 17.30 -2.54 -1.79
CA VAL A 557 18.56 -1.79 -1.80
C VAL A 557 19.46 -2.21 -2.98
N ASP A 558 19.55 -3.50 -3.31
CA ASP A 558 20.37 -3.99 -4.41
C ASP A 558 19.70 -3.73 -5.79
N GLU A 559 18.37 -3.84 -5.91
CA GLU A 559 17.59 -3.39 -7.07
C GLU A 559 17.67 -1.86 -7.23
N CYS A 560 17.69 -1.09 -6.13
CA CYS A 560 17.91 0.36 -6.14
C CYS A 560 19.34 0.71 -6.56
N LYS A 561 20.38 -0.03 -6.14
CA LYS A 561 21.76 0.12 -6.67
C LYS A 561 21.81 -0.14 -8.17
N VAL A 562 21.12 -1.18 -8.66
CA VAL A 562 21.01 -1.47 -10.11
C VAL A 562 20.27 -0.34 -10.83
N ALA A 563 19.20 0.21 -10.26
CA ALA A 563 18.48 1.36 -10.81
C ALA A 563 19.35 2.63 -10.85
N ILE A 564 20.09 2.94 -9.78
CA ILE A 564 21.05 4.04 -9.71
C ILE A 564 22.16 3.87 -10.74
N LYS A 565 22.68 2.65 -10.91
CA LYS A 565 23.70 2.36 -11.93
C LYS A 565 23.17 2.57 -13.35
N LYS A 566 21.97 2.05 -13.66
CA LYS A 566 21.29 2.29 -14.95
C LYS A 566 20.97 3.77 -15.18
N LEU A 567 20.63 4.51 -14.11
CA LEU A 567 20.40 5.95 -14.18
C LEU A 567 21.71 6.68 -14.50
N ALA A 568 22.83 6.30 -13.89
CA ALA A 568 24.14 6.86 -14.20
C ALA A 568 24.57 6.53 -15.65
N GLU A 569 24.42 5.28 -16.09
CA GLU A 569 24.66 4.86 -17.48
C GLU A 569 23.77 5.62 -18.49
N SER A 570 22.51 5.90 -18.14
CA SER A 570 21.58 6.71 -18.92
C SER A 570 21.98 8.20 -18.94
N ILE A 571 22.36 8.78 -17.80
CA ILE A 571 22.86 10.15 -17.69
C ILE A 571 24.15 10.34 -18.49
N THR A 572 25.08 9.39 -18.45
CA THR A 572 26.29 9.40 -19.31
C THR A 572 25.91 9.34 -20.78
N THR A 573 24.92 8.53 -21.16
CA THR A 573 24.42 8.46 -22.55
C THR A 573 23.80 9.79 -23.00
N VAL A 574 22.93 10.39 -22.17
CA VAL A 574 22.31 11.70 -22.43
C VAL A 574 23.36 12.80 -22.51
N LYS A 575 24.36 12.80 -21.61
CA LYS A 575 25.50 13.72 -21.66
C LYS A 575 26.24 13.58 -22.99
N ASN A 576 26.62 12.37 -23.40
CA ASN A 576 27.35 12.15 -24.65
C ASN A 576 26.53 12.57 -25.90
N VAL A 577 25.21 12.39 -25.89
CA VAL A 577 24.31 12.87 -26.95
C VAL A 577 24.21 14.40 -26.95
N LEU A 578 24.16 15.04 -25.78
CA LEU A 578 24.14 16.50 -25.65
C LEU A 578 25.50 17.11 -26.06
N ASP A 579 26.62 16.58 -25.57
CA ASP A 579 27.98 17.01 -25.95
C ASP A 579 28.15 16.91 -27.47
N LYS A 580 27.73 15.79 -28.08
CA LYS A 580 27.76 15.63 -29.54
C LYS A 580 26.86 16.65 -30.25
N LYS A 581 25.62 16.85 -29.78
CA LYS A 581 24.69 17.82 -30.39
C LYS A 581 25.19 19.26 -30.26
N ILE A 582 25.86 19.61 -29.15
CA ILE A 582 26.52 20.90 -28.95
C ILE A 582 27.70 21.03 -29.91
N TYR A 583 28.51 19.98 -30.10
CA TYR A 583 29.61 19.98 -31.07
C TYR A 583 29.11 20.15 -32.52
N ASP A 584 28.07 19.41 -32.91
CA ASP A 584 27.45 19.50 -34.23
C ASP A 584 26.82 20.89 -34.47
N GLU A 585 26.15 21.48 -33.47
CA GLU A 585 25.59 22.85 -33.49
C GLU A 585 26.68 23.93 -33.58
N VAL A 586 27.77 23.81 -32.81
CA VAL A 586 28.93 24.73 -32.88
C VAL A 586 29.56 24.67 -34.26
N LYS A 587 29.79 23.47 -34.79
CA LYS A 587 30.35 23.24 -36.13
C LYS A 587 29.44 23.78 -37.24
N GLN A 588 28.12 23.65 -37.11
CA GLN A 588 27.18 24.28 -38.05
C GLN A 588 27.30 25.81 -38.00
N ARG A 589 27.34 26.41 -36.80
CA ARG A 589 27.50 27.86 -36.65
C ARG A 589 28.84 28.37 -37.20
N GLU A 590 29.93 27.61 -37.06
CA GLU A 590 31.20 27.91 -37.71
C GLU A 590 31.07 27.87 -39.24
N GLN A 591 30.35 26.89 -39.81
CA GLN A 591 30.09 26.84 -41.25
C GLN A 591 29.19 27.99 -41.74
N ASP A 592 28.17 28.36 -40.97
CA ASP A 592 27.27 29.48 -41.28
C ASP A 592 28.02 30.83 -41.22
N VAL A 593 28.85 31.03 -40.18
CA VAL A 593 29.71 32.23 -40.04
C VAL A 593 30.74 32.30 -41.17
N ASN A 594 31.39 31.18 -41.53
CA ASN A 594 32.32 31.13 -42.66
C ASN A 594 31.60 31.44 -43.99
N SER A 595 30.38 30.93 -44.17
CA SER A 595 29.55 31.20 -45.35
C SER A 595 29.10 32.66 -45.44
N LEU A 596 28.74 33.26 -44.31
CA LEU A 596 28.44 34.70 -44.21
C LEU A 596 29.69 35.55 -44.48
N THR A 597 30.84 35.17 -43.94
CA THR A 597 32.13 35.85 -44.17
C THR A 597 32.54 35.76 -45.64
N GLN A 598 32.37 34.61 -46.29
CA GLN A 598 32.59 34.47 -47.74
C GLN A 598 31.63 35.35 -48.55
N ARG A 599 30.34 35.41 -48.18
CA ARG A 599 29.37 36.31 -48.83
C ARG A 599 29.75 37.79 -48.66
N ILE A 600 30.11 38.21 -47.45
CA ILE A 600 30.59 39.57 -47.17
C ILE A 600 31.84 39.86 -48.01
N ASN A 601 32.83 38.96 -48.03
CA ASN A 601 34.04 39.13 -48.83
C ASN A 601 33.74 39.16 -50.34
N SER A 602 32.72 38.44 -50.83
CA SER A 602 32.28 38.52 -52.23
C SER A 602 31.58 39.84 -52.59
N LEU A 603 30.88 40.46 -51.63
CA LEU A 603 30.23 41.77 -51.78
C LEU A 603 31.23 42.94 -51.67
N TYR A 604 32.31 42.76 -50.90
CA TYR A 604 33.40 43.73 -50.75
C TYR A 604 34.61 43.47 -51.66
N SER A 605 34.61 42.38 -52.44
CA SER A 605 35.62 42.12 -53.46
C SER A 605 35.51 43.21 -54.54
N PRO A 606 36.50 44.09 -54.73
CA PRO A 606 36.45 45.08 -55.79
C PRO A 606 36.42 44.35 -57.14
N GLY A 607 35.41 44.63 -57.96
CA GLY A 607 35.36 44.14 -59.33
C GLY A 607 36.60 44.61 -60.12
N PRO A 608 37.12 43.82 -61.07
CA PRO A 608 38.22 44.24 -61.92
C PRO A 608 37.92 45.59 -62.60
N ARG A 609 38.92 46.46 -62.64
CA ARG A 609 38.95 47.67 -63.47
C ARG A 609 39.72 47.40 -64.75
#